data_AF-A0A4Y8T7H0-F1
#
_entry.id   AF-A0A4Y8T7H0-F1
#
_cell.length_a   1.000
_cell.length_b   1.000
_cell.length_c   1.000
_cell.angle_alpha   90.00
_cell.angle_beta   90.00
_cell.angle_gamma   90.00
#
_symmetry.space_group_name_H-M   'P 1'
#
loop_
_entity.id
_entity.type
_entity.pdbx_description
1 polymer ?
#
loop_
_entity_poly.entity_id
_entity_poly.type
_entity_poly.pdbx_seq_one_letter_code
_entity_poly.pdbx_strand_id
1 'polypeptide(L)'
;MIEILRTILNFLISLFSGELPIVYYIWIIALFVIQMIQATLSYKFFKKKDNFSAYISEGLLAFIILLFGGMLVSKLLAYIIDDPTISMTNVTHYFISLIILTIFVVITCMKDFIEASIKNKNILLFSFLVISLLTSILSFKFLSPLIEGSFSLSKSFITTLIILVTISIPLLISLEDKYADEKETENL
;
A
#
# COMPACT_ATOMS: atom_id res chain seq x y z
N MET A 1 -20.60 8.05 -6.32
CA MET A 1 -19.70 8.93 -7.11
C MET A 1 -19.38 10.23 -6.37
N ILE A 2 -20.39 10.98 -5.88
CA ILE A 2 -20.18 12.24 -5.13
C ILE A 2 -19.34 12.06 -3.84
N GLU A 3 -19.54 10.96 -3.12
CA GLU A 3 -18.86 10.73 -1.83
C GLU A 3 -17.38 10.33 -1.94
N ILE A 4 -17.03 9.58 -2.99
CA ILE A 4 -15.64 9.24 -3.33
C ILE A 4 -14.88 10.52 -3.69
N LEU A 5 -15.46 11.33 -4.59
CA LEU A 5 -14.88 12.61 -5.00
C LEU A 5 -14.71 13.55 -3.80
N ARG A 6 -15.71 13.63 -2.93
CA ARG A 6 -15.65 14.43 -1.70
C ARG A 6 -14.53 13.96 -0.77
N THR A 7 -14.34 12.65 -0.62
CA THR A 7 -13.26 12.09 0.23
C THR A 7 -11.88 12.44 -0.32
N ILE A 8 -11.68 12.29 -1.63
CA ILE A 8 -10.42 12.64 -2.29
C ILE A 8 -10.14 14.13 -2.17
N LEU A 9 -11.14 14.97 -2.45
CA LEU A 9 -11.00 16.43 -2.39
C LEU A 9 -10.70 16.92 -0.97
N ASN A 10 -11.41 16.38 0.04
CA ASN A 10 -11.13 16.70 1.44
C ASN A 10 -9.70 16.30 1.86
N PHE A 11 -9.22 15.16 1.36
CA PHE A 11 -7.84 14.74 1.62
C PHE A 11 -6.84 15.71 0.99
N LEU A 12 -7.04 16.08 -0.28
CA LEU A 12 -6.17 17.05 -0.96
C LEU A 12 -6.14 18.40 -0.22
N ILE A 13 -7.31 18.89 0.20
CA ILE A 13 -7.41 20.13 0.99
C ILE A 13 -6.61 19.96 2.29
N SER A 14 -6.83 18.90 3.04
CA SER A 14 -6.12 18.65 4.31
C SER A 14 -4.61 18.51 4.11
N LEU A 15 -4.19 17.87 3.01
CA LEU A 15 -2.79 17.67 2.69
C LEU A 15 -2.10 19.00 2.40
N PHE A 16 -2.72 19.89 1.62
CA PHE A 16 -2.12 21.16 1.24
C PHE A 16 -2.39 22.32 2.22
N SER A 17 -3.36 22.19 3.13
CA SER A 17 -3.65 23.20 4.16
C SER A 17 -2.63 23.23 5.29
N GLY A 18 -1.83 22.17 5.47
CA GLY A 18 -0.91 22.04 6.60
C GLY A 18 -1.60 21.60 7.89
N GLU A 19 -2.88 21.19 7.83
CA GLU A 19 -3.69 20.86 9.02
C GLU A 19 -3.44 19.43 9.53
N LEU A 20 -2.74 18.59 8.76
CA LEU A 20 -2.42 17.23 9.21
C LEU A 20 -1.30 17.24 10.25
N PRO A 21 -1.26 16.26 11.17
CA PRO A 21 -0.15 16.13 12.10
C PRO A 21 1.19 16.03 11.37
N ILE A 22 2.24 16.69 11.89
CA ILE A 22 3.59 16.69 11.29
C ILE A 22 4.10 15.28 10.99
N VAL A 23 3.79 14.33 11.87
CA VAL A 23 4.14 12.91 11.70
C VAL A 23 3.59 12.34 10.38
N TYR A 24 2.39 12.74 9.95
CA TYR A 24 1.81 12.33 8.68
C TYR A 24 2.67 12.76 7.48
N TYR A 25 3.08 14.04 7.46
CA TYR A 25 3.90 14.61 6.40
C TYR A 25 5.29 13.98 6.34
N ILE A 26 5.94 13.78 7.49
CA ILE A 26 7.24 13.12 7.55
C ILE A 26 7.12 11.69 7.03
N TRP A 27 6.06 10.98 7.41
CA TRP A 27 5.86 9.59 7.04
C TRP A 27 5.59 9.42 5.54
N ILE A 28 4.72 10.23 4.92
CA ILE A 28 4.49 10.15 3.47
C ILE A 28 5.75 10.48 2.66
N ILE A 29 6.54 11.47 3.09
CA ILE A 29 7.81 11.82 2.44
C ILE A 29 8.82 10.69 2.60
N ALA A 30 8.93 10.10 3.79
CA ALA A 30 9.83 8.98 4.04
C ALA A 30 9.48 7.78 3.13
N LEU A 31 8.20 7.41 3.04
CA LEU A 31 7.75 6.33 2.15
C LEU A 31 8.04 6.64 0.69
N PHE A 32 7.83 7.89 0.25
CA PHE A 32 8.14 8.31 -1.12
C PHE A 32 9.63 8.17 -1.43
N VAL A 33 10.50 8.66 -0.54
CA VAL A 33 11.96 8.56 -0.72
C VAL A 33 12.41 7.10 -0.74
N ILE A 34 11.90 6.27 0.17
CA ILE A 34 12.20 4.83 0.19
C ILE A 34 11.78 4.17 -1.12
N GLN A 35 10.56 4.44 -1.60
CA GLN A 35 10.06 3.90 -2.86
C GLN A 35 10.95 4.30 -4.05
N MET A 36 11.40 5.56 -4.10
CA MET A 36 12.26 6.04 -5.19
C MET A 36 13.65 5.39 -5.15
N ILE A 37 14.25 5.26 -3.96
CA ILE A 37 15.52 4.56 -3.79
C ILE A 37 15.36 3.10 -4.22
N GLN A 38 14.33 2.43 -3.72
CA GLN A 38 14.03 1.03 -4.03
C GLN A 38 13.83 0.82 -5.52
N ALA A 39 12.97 1.60 -6.17
CA ALA A 39 12.72 1.47 -7.61
C ALA A 39 14.01 1.70 -8.42
N THR A 40 14.84 2.65 -8.01
CA THR A 40 16.14 2.88 -8.66
C THR A 40 17.10 1.70 -8.50
N LEU A 41 17.20 1.14 -7.29
CA LEU A 41 18.04 -0.02 -7.01
C LEU A 41 17.53 -1.26 -7.73
N SER A 42 16.22 -1.54 -7.67
CA SER A 42 15.57 -2.65 -8.33
C SER A 42 15.79 -2.63 -9.85
N TYR A 43 15.60 -1.46 -10.47
CA TYR A 43 15.86 -1.28 -11.90
C TYR A 43 17.28 -1.68 -12.29
N LYS A 44 18.27 -1.22 -11.50
CA LYS A 44 19.69 -1.46 -11.77
C LYS A 44 20.13 -2.89 -11.47
N PHE A 45 19.70 -3.46 -10.34
CA PHE A 45 20.13 -4.79 -9.91
C PHE A 45 19.44 -5.92 -10.67
N PHE A 46 18.14 -5.79 -10.94
CA PHE A 46 17.36 -6.82 -11.62
C PHE A 46 17.23 -6.59 -13.14
N LYS A 47 17.92 -5.57 -13.68
CA LYS A 47 17.99 -5.26 -15.12
C LYS A 47 16.62 -5.29 -15.80
N LYS A 48 15.68 -4.53 -15.25
CA LYS A 48 14.31 -4.45 -15.80
C LYS A 48 14.37 -4.00 -17.26
N LYS A 49 13.61 -4.67 -18.13
CA LYS A 49 13.65 -4.46 -19.58
C LYS A 49 13.05 -3.11 -20.01
N ASP A 50 12.14 -2.56 -19.22
CA ASP A 50 11.47 -1.32 -19.56
C ASP A 50 12.39 -0.09 -19.47
N ASN A 51 11.94 1.00 -20.07
CA ASN A 51 12.59 2.29 -19.91
C ASN A 51 12.52 2.71 -18.44
N PHE A 52 13.64 3.20 -17.88
CA PHE A 52 13.72 3.66 -16.49
C PHE A 52 12.57 4.61 -16.11
N SER A 53 12.25 5.57 -17.00
CA SER A 53 11.16 6.51 -16.78
C SER A 53 9.79 5.84 -16.66
N ALA A 54 9.54 4.78 -17.43
CA ALA A 54 8.27 4.06 -17.39
C ALA A 54 8.17 3.27 -16.08
N TYR A 55 9.23 2.54 -15.72
CA TYR A 55 9.30 1.77 -14.49
C TYR A 55 9.12 2.64 -13.23
N ILE A 56 9.80 3.79 -13.16
CA ILE A 56 9.62 4.75 -12.07
C ILE A 56 8.19 5.32 -12.06
N SER A 57 7.63 5.65 -13.23
CA SER A 57 6.27 6.19 -13.33
C SER A 57 5.22 5.18 -12.86
N GLU A 58 5.38 3.90 -13.17
CA GLU A 58 4.47 2.84 -12.71
C GLU A 58 4.52 2.70 -11.18
N GLY A 59 5.72 2.67 -10.61
CA GLY A 59 5.89 2.66 -9.15
C GLY A 59 5.25 3.87 -8.46
N LEU A 60 5.39 5.05 -9.05
CA LEU A 60 4.75 6.28 -8.56
C LEU A 60 3.23 6.24 -8.68
N LEU A 61 2.70 5.74 -9.81
CA LEU A 61 1.26 5.59 -10.00
C LEU A 61 0.68 4.60 -8.98
N ALA A 62 1.32 3.46 -8.76
CA ALA A 62 0.90 2.50 -7.75
C ALA A 62 0.88 3.13 -6.35
N PHE A 63 1.93 3.88 -6.00
CA PHE A 63 2.02 4.62 -4.74
C PHE A 63 0.84 5.58 -4.55
N ILE A 64 0.53 6.38 -5.57
CA ILE A 64 -0.57 7.35 -5.54
C ILE A 64 -1.93 6.62 -5.45
N ILE A 65 -2.14 5.60 -6.29
CA ILE A 65 -3.38 4.81 -6.30
C ILE A 65 -3.62 4.18 -4.93
N LEU A 66 -2.59 3.63 -4.30
CA LEU A 66 -2.70 3.04 -2.96
C LEU A 66 -2.91 4.08 -1.87
N LEU A 67 -2.30 5.27 -1.98
CA LEU A 67 -2.56 6.36 -1.04
C LEU A 67 -4.04 6.76 -1.05
N PHE A 68 -4.66 6.88 -2.23
CA PHE A 68 -6.09 7.19 -2.33
C PHE A 68 -6.97 5.99 -2.02
N GLY A 69 -6.63 4.83 -2.57
CA GLY A 69 -7.34 3.57 -2.42
C GLY A 69 -7.38 3.10 -0.98
N GLY A 70 -6.27 3.22 -0.24
CA GLY A 70 -6.18 2.83 1.17
C GLY A 70 -7.15 3.63 2.05
N MET A 71 -7.32 4.92 1.78
CA MET A 71 -8.33 5.75 2.48
C MET A 71 -9.75 5.27 2.19
N LEU A 72 -10.06 4.98 0.93
CA LEU A 72 -11.39 4.51 0.52
C LEU A 72 -11.70 3.14 1.10
N VAL A 73 -10.73 2.21 1.05
CA VAL A 73 -10.83 0.88 1.67
C VAL A 73 -11.04 0.99 3.17
N SER A 74 -10.30 1.88 3.83
CA SER A 74 -10.44 2.13 5.27
C SER A 74 -11.85 2.62 5.62
N LYS A 75 -12.39 3.60 4.87
CA LYS A 75 -13.77 4.08 5.07
C LYS A 75 -14.81 2.99 4.82
N LEU A 76 -14.65 2.22 3.76
CA LEU A 76 -15.55 1.13 3.41
C LEU A 76 -15.56 0.05 4.50
N LEU A 77 -14.39 -0.31 5.03
CA LEU A 77 -14.29 -1.26 6.15
C LEU A 77 -14.94 -0.73 7.42
N ALA A 78 -14.72 0.54 7.76
CA ALA A 78 -15.33 1.14 8.94
C ALA A 78 -16.87 1.14 8.83
N TYR A 79 -17.40 1.39 7.63
CA TYR A 79 -18.83 1.28 7.33
C TYR A 79 -19.35 -0.16 7.46
N ILE A 80 -18.63 -1.16 6.95
CA ILE A 80 -19.06 -2.57 6.99
C ILE A 80 -19.03 -3.14 8.42
N ILE A 81 -18.01 -2.79 9.19
CA ILE A 81 -17.80 -3.32 10.55
C ILE A 81 -18.71 -2.61 11.57
N ASP A 82 -19.36 -1.51 11.16
CA ASP A 82 -20.18 -0.64 12.01
C ASP A 82 -19.42 -0.29 13.30
N ASP A 83 -18.17 0.13 13.13
CA ASP A 83 -17.25 0.34 14.25
C ASP A 83 -17.34 1.78 14.79
N PRO A 84 -17.98 2.00 15.96
CA PRO A 84 -18.12 3.34 16.53
C PRO A 84 -16.79 3.88 17.08
N THR A 85 -15.78 3.03 17.31
CA THR A 85 -14.48 3.43 17.87
C THR A 85 -13.56 4.08 16.84
N ILE A 86 -13.75 3.76 15.55
CA ILE A 86 -13.16 4.50 14.42
C ILE A 86 -14.03 5.73 14.21
N SER A 87 -14.04 6.57 15.24
CA SER A 87 -14.86 7.76 15.30
C SER A 87 -14.43 8.73 14.20
N MET A 88 -15.26 8.80 13.14
CA MET A 88 -15.69 9.93 12.33
C MET A 88 -14.68 10.95 11.76
N THR A 89 -13.39 10.89 12.06
CA THR A 89 -12.43 11.87 11.55
C THR A 89 -11.75 11.33 10.30
N ASN A 90 -11.71 12.17 9.25
CA ASN A 90 -11.02 11.79 8.01
C ASN A 90 -9.53 11.47 8.26
N VAL A 91 -8.93 12.06 9.30
CA VAL A 91 -7.53 11.88 9.69
C VAL A 91 -7.19 10.43 10.00
N THR A 92 -8.05 9.70 10.71
CA THR A 92 -7.83 8.27 11.01
C THR A 92 -7.68 7.45 9.73
N HIS A 93 -8.55 7.69 8.75
CA HIS A 93 -8.49 6.99 7.46
C HIS A 93 -7.24 7.35 6.67
N TYR A 94 -6.70 8.57 6.84
CA TYR A 94 -5.45 8.98 6.22
C TYR A 94 -4.27 8.19 6.79
N PHE A 95 -4.19 8.05 8.11
CA PHE A 95 -3.14 7.25 8.76
C PHE A 95 -3.25 5.76 8.43
N ILE A 96 -4.46 5.21 8.38
CA ILE A 96 -4.66 3.82 7.94
C ILE A 96 -4.17 3.64 6.50
N SER A 97 -4.40 4.62 5.62
CA SER A 97 -3.86 4.58 4.26
C SER A 97 -2.33 4.54 4.25
N LEU A 98 -1.65 5.30 5.12
CA LEU A 98 -0.19 5.24 5.26
C LEU A 98 0.30 3.88 5.78
N ILE A 99 -0.44 3.21 6.66
CA ILE A 99 -0.10 1.84 7.07
C ILE A 99 -0.18 0.90 5.88
N ILE A 100 -1.27 0.95 5.10
CA ILE A 100 -1.45 0.11 3.90
C ILE A 100 -0.31 0.39 2.90
N LEU A 101 0.02 1.66 2.69
CA LEU A 101 1.10 2.07 1.81
C LEU A 101 2.47 1.60 2.30
N THR A 102 2.71 1.63 3.62
CA THR A 102 3.94 1.09 4.22
C THR A 102 4.07 -0.41 3.94
N ILE A 103 2.98 -1.17 4.11
CA ILE A 103 2.95 -2.60 3.82
C ILE A 103 3.28 -2.85 2.34
N PHE A 104 2.70 -2.07 1.42
CA PHE A 104 2.99 -2.16 0.00
C PHE A 104 4.46 -1.87 -0.34
N VAL A 105 5.04 -0.77 0.17
CA VAL A 105 6.45 -0.43 -0.06
C VAL A 105 7.37 -1.56 0.42
N VAL A 106 7.11 -2.12 1.60
CA VAL A 106 7.91 -3.24 2.13
C VAL A 106 7.77 -4.50 1.27
N ILE A 107 6.56 -4.87 0.85
CA ILE A 107 6.34 -6.06 0.01
C ILE A 107 7.01 -5.89 -1.35
N THR A 108 6.83 -4.73 -2.00
CA THR A 108 7.48 -4.45 -3.29
C THR A 108 8.99 -4.44 -3.17
N CYS A 109 9.55 -4.07 -2.02
CA CYS A 109 11.00 -4.14 -1.79
C CYS A 109 11.50 -5.58 -1.84
N MET A 110 10.69 -6.50 -1.31
CA MET A 110 11.03 -7.93 -1.28
C MET A 110 10.66 -8.63 -2.59
N LYS A 111 9.74 -8.06 -3.40
CA LYS A 111 9.19 -8.65 -4.63
C LYS A 111 10.27 -9.17 -5.56
N ASP A 112 11.14 -8.29 -6.03
CA ASP A 112 12.15 -8.66 -7.01
C ASP A 112 13.16 -9.70 -6.48
N PHE A 113 13.47 -9.65 -5.18
CA PHE A 113 14.35 -10.64 -4.53
C PHE A 113 13.71 -12.03 -4.47
N ILE A 114 12.42 -12.10 -4.14
CA ILE A 114 11.67 -13.36 -4.06
C ILE A 114 11.52 -13.95 -5.47
N GLU A 115 11.14 -13.14 -6.45
CA GLU A 115 11.02 -13.53 -7.86
C GLU A 115 12.33 -14.08 -8.43
N ALA A 116 13.46 -13.43 -8.12
CA ALA A 116 14.76 -13.91 -8.54
C ALA A 116 15.15 -15.25 -7.88
N SER A 117 14.62 -15.53 -6.69
CA SER A 117 14.99 -16.71 -5.89
C SER A 117 14.08 -17.92 -6.14
N ILE A 118 12.79 -17.69 -6.39
CA ILE A 118 11.77 -18.76 -6.44
C ILE A 118 11.18 -18.85 -7.84
N LYS A 119 11.52 -19.92 -8.57
CA LYS A 119 11.01 -20.16 -9.93
C LYS A 119 9.61 -20.77 -9.98
N ASN A 120 9.18 -21.44 -8.91
CA ASN A 120 7.87 -22.10 -8.88
C ASN A 120 6.77 -21.09 -8.52
N LYS A 121 5.85 -20.86 -9.46
CA LYS A 121 4.76 -19.86 -9.34
C LYS A 121 3.89 -20.06 -8.10
N ASN A 122 3.57 -21.30 -7.73
CA ASN A 122 2.73 -21.58 -6.56
C ASN A 122 3.46 -21.26 -5.25
N ILE A 123 4.75 -21.60 -5.18
CA ILE A 123 5.61 -21.32 -4.01
C ILE A 123 5.85 -19.81 -3.89
N LEU A 124 6.00 -19.12 -5.02
CA LEU A 124 6.17 -17.67 -5.08
C LEU A 124 4.92 -16.94 -4.57
N LEU A 125 3.73 -17.31 -5.04
CA LEU A 125 2.46 -16.76 -4.53
C LEU A 125 2.28 -17.03 -3.04
N PHE A 126 2.59 -18.24 -2.58
CA PHE A 126 2.54 -18.59 -1.16
C PHE A 126 3.52 -17.75 -0.34
N SER A 127 4.73 -17.51 -0.85
CA SER A 127 5.74 -16.67 -0.21
C SER A 127 5.24 -15.22 -0.09
N PHE A 128 4.61 -14.69 -1.13
CA PHE A 128 4.00 -13.36 -1.07
C PHE A 128 2.88 -13.27 -0.04
N LEU A 129 2.03 -14.29 0.07
CA LEU A 129 0.98 -14.34 1.10
C LEU A 129 1.58 -14.31 2.52
N VAL A 130 2.58 -15.15 2.79
CA VAL A 130 3.24 -15.22 4.11
C VAL A 130 3.92 -13.88 4.46
N ILE A 131 4.64 -13.29 3.51
CA ILE A 131 5.34 -12.03 3.71
C ILE A 131 4.34 -10.88 3.89
N SER A 132 3.25 -10.87 3.14
CA SER A 132 2.20 -9.87 3.27
C SER A 132 1.53 -9.94 4.65
N LEU A 133 1.24 -11.15 5.14
CA LEU A 133 0.69 -11.36 6.48
C LEU A 133 1.64 -10.86 7.58
N LEU A 134 2.90 -11.29 7.53
CA LEU A 134 3.93 -10.88 8.50
C LEU A 134 4.10 -9.37 8.51
N THR A 135 4.26 -8.77 7.33
CA THR A 135 4.43 -7.32 7.17
C THR A 135 3.22 -6.55 7.69
N SER A 136 2.01 -7.04 7.44
CA SER A 136 0.78 -6.43 7.93
C SER A 136 0.71 -6.46 9.45
N ILE A 137 0.96 -7.61 10.08
CA ILE A 137 0.97 -7.75 11.54
C ILE A 137 2.03 -6.84 12.18
N LEU A 138 3.26 -6.84 11.63
CA LEU A 138 4.34 -6.00 12.14
C LEU A 138 4.02 -4.51 11.97
N SER A 139 3.43 -4.12 10.84
CA SER A 139 3.05 -2.73 10.58
C SER A 139 2.02 -2.24 11.60
N PHE A 140 0.96 -3.01 11.88
CA PHE A 140 0.01 -2.62 12.94
C PHE A 140 0.65 -2.63 14.32
N LYS A 141 1.53 -3.58 14.63
CA LYS A 141 2.20 -3.63 15.93
C LYS A 141 3.13 -2.43 16.17
N PHE A 142 3.91 -2.03 15.18
CA PHE A 142 4.91 -0.96 15.33
C PHE A 142 4.39 0.43 15.02
N LEU A 143 3.40 0.54 14.12
CA LEU A 143 2.89 1.83 13.67
C LEU A 143 1.61 2.25 14.40
N SER A 144 0.85 1.32 14.99
CA SER A 144 -0.30 1.69 15.84
C SER A 144 0.09 2.63 16.99
N PRO A 145 1.22 2.44 17.71
CA PRO A 145 1.64 3.38 18.75
C PRO A 145 1.92 4.80 18.26
N LEU A 146 2.30 4.98 16.99
CA LEU A 146 2.48 6.31 16.38
C LEU A 146 1.13 7.02 16.15
N ILE A 147 0.02 6.30 16.27
CA ILE A 147 -1.35 6.74 16.01
C ILE A 147 -2.19 6.71 17.32
N GLU A 148 -1.79 5.95 18.33
CA GLU A 148 -2.52 5.73 19.60
C GLU A 148 -2.74 7.00 20.43
N GLY A 149 -1.93 8.05 20.25
CA GLY A 149 -2.19 9.37 20.85
C GLY A 149 -3.31 10.16 20.15
N SER A 150 -3.75 9.71 18.97
CA SER A 150 -4.71 10.39 18.11
C SER A 150 -6.04 9.66 18.03
N PHE A 151 -6.07 8.31 17.92
CA PHE A 151 -7.30 7.51 17.80
C PHE A 151 -7.10 6.05 18.26
N SER A 152 -8.14 5.38 18.76
CA SER A 152 -8.12 3.93 19.06
C SER A 152 -8.77 3.13 17.92
N LEU A 153 -8.07 2.14 17.37
CA LEU A 153 -8.62 1.21 16.38
C LEU A 153 -9.14 -0.05 17.07
N SER A 154 -10.32 -0.54 16.70
CA SER A 154 -10.80 -1.82 17.22
C SER A 154 -9.95 -2.98 16.68
N LYS A 155 -9.84 -4.03 17.49
CA LYS A 155 -9.17 -5.28 17.08
C LYS A 155 -9.86 -5.92 15.88
N SER A 156 -11.18 -5.79 15.77
CA SER A 156 -11.98 -6.31 14.64
C SER A 156 -11.59 -5.64 13.32
N PHE A 157 -11.48 -4.31 13.34
CA PHE A 157 -11.05 -3.54 12.18
C PHE A 157 -9.62 -3.88 11.75
N ILE A 158 -8.67 -3.89 12.71
CA ILE A 158 -7.27 -4.24 12.43
C ILE A 158 -7.19 -5.63 11.80
N THR A 159 -7.89 -6.60 12.37
CA THR A 159 -7.87 -7.99 11.88
C THR A 159 -8.43 -8.09 10.47
N THR A 160 -9.59 -7.47 10.22
CA THR A 160 -10.22 -7.49 8.89
C THR A 160 -9.33 -6.81 7.85
N LEU A 161 -8.70 -5.70 8.21
CA LEU A 161 -7.79 -4.99 7.31
C LEU A 161 -6.52 -5.80 7.02
N ILE A 162 -5.95 -6.48 8.03
CA ILE A 162 -4.81 -7.39 7.82
C ILE A 162 -5.19 -8.49 6.83
N ILE A 163 -6.36 -9.13 6.99
CA ILE A 163 -6.82 -10.18 6.07
C ILE A 163 -6.96 -9.62 4.65
N LEU A 164 -7.60 -8.46 4.52
CA LEU A 164 -7.82 -7.83 3.22
C LEU A 164 -6.50 -7.48 2.52
N VAL A 165 -5.56 -6.87 3.22
CA VAL A 165 -4.24 -6.48 2.68
C VAL A 165 -3.40 -7.71 2.35
N THR A 166 -3.48 -8.73 3.20
CA THR A 166 -2.77 -10.02 3.00
C THR A 166 -3.14 -10.66 1.68
N ILE A 167 -4.41 -10.60 1.29
CA ILE A 167 -4.91 -11.20 0.05
C ILE A 167 -4.73 -10.25 -1.14
N SER A 168 -5.08 -8.97 -0.98
CA SER A 168 -5.16 -8.02 -2.10
C SER A 168 -3.79 -7.69 -2.70
N ILE A 169 -2.75 -7.48 -1.89
CA ILE A 169 -1.43 -7.10 -2.42
C ILE A 169 -0.79 -8.22 -3.25
N PRO A 170 -0.69 -9.48 -2.77
CA PRO A 170 -0.20 -10.58 -3.60
C PRO A 170 -1.05 -10.84 -4.84
N LEU A 171 -2.36 -10.61 -4.77
CA LEU A 171 -3.25 -10.73 -5.92
C LEU A 171 -2.96 -9.65 -6.98
N LEU A 172 -2.73 -8.41 -6.56
CA LEU A 172 -2.32 -7.33 -7.46
C LEU A 172 -0.99 -7.65 -8.18
N ILE A 173 -0.01 -8.18 -7.43
CA ILE A 173 1.28 -8.61 -8.00
C ILE A 173 1.08 -9.74 -9.02
N SER A 174 0.27 -10.75 -8.69
CA SER A 174 -0.02 -11.87 -9.60
C SER A 174 -0.70 -11.43 -10.90
N LEU A 175 -1.57 -10.42 -10.83
CA LEU A 175 -2.20 -9.84 -12.02
C LEU A 175 -1.20 -9.07 -12.87
N GLU A 176 -0.31 -8.28 -12.25
CA GLU A 176 0.76 -7.56 -12.94
C GLU A 176 1.62 -8.51 -13.78
N ASP A 177 2.06 -9.63 -13.20
CA ASP A 177 2.87 -10.64 -13.90
C ASP A 177 2.12 -11.24 -15.09
N LYS A 178 0.82 -11.52 -14.91
CA LYS A 178 -0.02 -12.08 -15.98
C LYS A 178 -0.17 -11.10 -17.15
N TYR A 179 -0.36 -9.81 -16.87
CA TYR A 179 -0.46 -8.78 -17.92
C TYR A 179 0.87 -8.53 -18.64
N ALA A 180 2.00 -8.68 -17.95
CA ALA A 180 3.32 -8.61 -18.56
C ALA A 180 3.56 -9.76 -19.55
N ASP A 181 3.20 -10.99 -19.17
CA ASP A 181 3.31 -12.17 -20.04
C ASP A 181 2.45 -12.03 -21.31
N GLU A 182 1.20 -11.54 -21.18
CA GLU A 182 0.29 -11.34 -22.32
C GLU A 182 0.83 -10.32 -23.34
N LYS A 183 1.44 -9.22 -22.87
CA LYS A 183 2.08 -8.23 -23.75
C LYS A 183 3.33 -8.75 -24.46
N GLU A 184 4.12 -9.62 -23.83
CA GLU A 184 5.27 -10.24 -24.51
C GLU A 184 4.79 -11.15 -25.66
N THR A 185 3.65 -11.84 -25.49
CA THR A 185 3.07 -12.68 -26.56
C THR A 185 2.41 -11.92 -27.71
N GLU A 186 1.87 -10.71 -27.50
CA GLU A 186 1.29 -9.89 -28.58
C GLU A 186 2.34 -9.21 -29.47
N ASN A 187 3.58 -9.08 -29.00
CA ASN A 187 4.68 -8.42 -29.72
C ASN A 187 5.61 -9.39 -30.49
N LEU A 188 5.26 -10.68 -30.54
CA LEU A 188 5.96 -11.76 -31.27
C LEU A 188 5.19 -12.14 -32.54
#